data_AF-A0A940XWV2-F1
#
_entry.id   AF-A0A940XWV2-F1
#
_cell.length_a   1.000
_cell.length_b   1.000
_cell.length_c   1.000
_cell.angle_alpha   90.00
_cell.angle_beta   90.00
_cell.angle_gamma   90.00
#
_symmetry.space_group_name_H-M   'P 1'
#
loop_
_entity.id
_entity.type
_entity.pdbx_description
1 polymer ?
#
loop_
_entity_poly.entity_id
_entity_poly.type
_entity_poly.pdbx_seq_one_letter_code
_entity_poly.pdbx_strand_id
1 'polypeptide(L)'
;MSSEYASCVFCGEFVLHIPGWASDVPSYRLMRATWQEEHAFVVGSLHFSCLRASPAREEFAAEFAGIATGHGREITFQAAGGTQTLVQPGLGYVEEIFRGDECAVHRSDTRDSWLVQEHAGPWYVLDRPQMEAIAQGKPPRLDPGVERIVLPGEPMADLADATLTELLDGLGVTDRYPGLAAGEPEYEFWKYFAPKRVLEYAVIATPPLPTEAAAFLRDYAPGYQPIDFDALEGDELRG
;
A
#
# COMPACT_ATOMS: atom_id res chain seq x y z
N MET A 1 20.20 2.02 13.58
CA MET A 1 18.77 1.72 13.82
C MET A 1 17.92 2.02 12.58
N SER A 2 18.30 1.56 11.38
CA SER A 2 17.56 1.87 10.13
C SER A 2 17.32 0.67 9.22
N SER A 3 17.67 -0.55 9.65
CA SER A 3 17.47 -1.76 8.83
C SER A 3 16.18 -2.51 9.18
N GLU A 4 15.59 -2.29 10.35
CA GLU A 4 14.38 -3.02 10.79
C GLU A 4 13.12 -2.61 10.02
N TYR A 5 13.07 -1.38 9.49
CA TYR A 5 11.88 -0.90 8.79
C TYR A 5 11.71 -1.44 7.37
N ALA A 6 12.77 -1.96 6.75
CA ALA A 6 12.73 -2.53 5.40
C ALA A 6 12.63 -4.06 5.40
N SER A 7 12.43 -4.69 6.57
CA SER A 7 12.13 -6.12 6.66
C SER A 7 10.63 -6.35 6.73
N CYS A 8 10.15 -7.39 6.06
CA CYS A 8 8.75 -7.76 6.08
C CYS A 8 8.36 -8.20 7.49
N VAL A 9 7.29 -7.63 8.05
CA VAL A 9 6.83 -8.01 9.42
C VAL A 9 6.39 -9.47 9.55
N PHE A 10 6.15 -10.16 8.44
CA PHE A 10 5.69 -11.56 8.42
C PHE A 10 6.82 -12.57 8.17
N CYS A 11 7.68 -12.36 7.17
CA CYS A 11 8.76 -13.30 6.85
C CYS A 11 10.15 -12.86 7.35
N GLY A 12 10.32 -11.61 7.78
CA GLY A 12 11.60 -11.04 8.22
C GLY A 12 12.58 -10.69 7.10
N GLU A 13 12.32 -11.11 5.86
CA GLU A 13 13.16 -10.83 4.70
C GLU A 13 13.02 -9.38 4.22
N PHE A 14 14.02 -8.90 3.47
CA PHE A 14 14.05 -7.55 2.93
C PHE A 14 12.90 -7.27 1.96
N VAL A 15 12.32 -6.07 2.02
CA VAL A 15 11.24 -5.62 1.14
C VAL A 15 11.77 -4.50 0.24
N LEU A 16 11.87 -4.78 -1.05
CA LEU A 16 11.94 -3.74 -2.07
C LEU A 16 10.52 -3.23 -2.34
N HIS A 17 10.30 -1.93 -2.31
CA HIS A 17 8.97 -1.35 -2.48
C HIS A 17 8.60 -1.33 -3.96
N ILE A 18 7.72 -2.24 -4.36
CA ILE A 18 7.19 -2.36 -5.71
C ILE A 18 5.68 -2.13 -5.65
N PRO A 19 5.13 -1.10 -6.33
CA PRO A 19 3.72 -0.75 -6.26
C PRO A 19 2.80 -1.93 -6.62
N GLY A 20 1.95 -2.35 -5.69
CA GLY A 20 1.03 -3.48 -5.88
C GLY A 20 1.56 -4.85 -5.43
N TRP A 21 2.81 -4.92 -4.96
CA TRP A 21 3.40 -6.14 -4.37
C TRP A 21 3.95 -5.94 -2.96
N ALA A 22 4.24 -4.69 -2.58
CA ALA A 22 4.69 -4.33 -1.25
C ALA A 22 4.16 -2.96 -0.83
N SER A 23 4.04 -2.75 0.49
CA SER A 23 3.71 -1.45 1.09
C SER A 23 4.18 -1.43 2.54
N ASP A 24 4.22 -0.23 3.11
CA ASP A 24 4.42 -0.02 4.53
C ASP A 24 3.11 0.12 5.30
N VAL A 25 3.15 -0.27 6.58
CA VAL A 25 2.23 0.19 7.62
C VAL A 25 2.94 1.32 8.39
N PRO A 26 2.60 2.60 8.14
CA PRO A 26 3.27 3.70 8.82
C PRO A 26 2.95 3.71 10.32
N SER A 27 3.94 4.08 11.14
CA SER A 27 3.81 4.10 12.61
C SER A 27 2.67 4.97 13.13
N TYR A 28 2.42 6.11 12.49
CA TYR A 28 1.34 7.03 12.88
C TYR A 28 -0.06 6.47 12.61
N ARG A 29 -0.19 5.33 11.90
CA ARG A 29 -1.46 4.63 11.73
C ARG A 29 -1.87 3.87 12.98
N LEU A 30 -0.95 3.59 13.90
CA LEU A 30 -1.24 2.86 15.15
C LEU A 30 -2.07 1.58 14.88
N MET A 31 -1.72 0.84 13.82
CA MET A 31 -2.44 -0.38 13.45
C MET A 31 -2.21 -1.45 14.51
N ARG A 32 -3.27 -1.91 15.18
CA ARG A 32 -3.11 -2.91 16.26
C ARG A 32 -2.86 -4.30 15.66
N ALA A 33 -1.86 -4.98 16.20
CA ALA A 33 -1.62 -6.40 15.95
C ALA A 33 -2.54 -7.24 16.86
N THR A 34 -3.85 -7.20 16.62
CA THR A 34 -4.85 -7.91 17.45
C THR A 34 -4.66 -9.43 17.45
N TRP A 35 -3.87 -9.96 16.53
CA TRP A 35 -3.47 -11.37 16.44
C TRP A 35 -2.20 -11.74 17.23
N GLN A 36 -1.55 -10.79 17.90
CA GLN A 36 -0.39 -11.04 18.76
C GLN A 36 -0.80 -11.00 20.24
N GLU A 37 -0.21 -11.88 21.07
CA GLU A 37 -0.57 -12.05 22.50
C GLU A 37 -0.43 -10.76 23.33
N GLU A 38 0.61 -9.96 23.08
CA GLU A 38 0.86 -8.70 23.80
C GLU A 38 0.19 -7.48 23.14
N HIS A 39 -0.62 -7.70 22.08
CA HIS A 39 -1.31 -6.66 21.29
C HIS A 39 -0.46 -5.41 21.02
N ALA A 40 0.70 -5.60 20.39
CA ALA A 40 1.55 -4.50 19.93
C ALA A 40 0.94 -3.77 18.72
N PHE A 41 1.55 -2.65 18.32
CA PHE A 41 1.25 -2.00 17.05
C PHE A 41 2.13 -2.57 15.94
N VAL A 42 1.55 -2.83 14.77
CA VAL A 42 2.29 -3.19 13.56
C VAL A 42 2.89 -1.93 12.96
N VAL A 43 4.20 -1.97 12.73
CA VAL A 43 4.93 -0.94 12.00
C VAL A 43 5.96 -1.63 11.12
N GLY A 44 6.05 -1.24 9.85
CA GLY A 44 7.09 -1.71 8.93
C GLY A 44 6.56 -2.15 7.58
N SER A 45 7.47 -2.66 6.76
CA SER A 45 7.17 -3.12 5.39
C SER A 45 6.47 -4.47 5.35
N LEU A 46 5.72 -4.70 4.28
CA LEU A 46 4.99 -5.93 4.02
C LEU A 46 5.25 -6.38 2.58
N HIS A 47 5.55 -7.66 2.38
CA HIS A 47 5.23 -8.33 1.12
C HIS A 47 3.75 -8.67 1.13
N PHE A 48 3.02 -8.28 0.07
CA PHE A 48 1.60 -8.61 -0.06
C PHE A 48 1.36 -10.12 -0.20
N SER A 49 2.31 -10.84 -0.78
CA SER A 49 2.30 -12.31 -0.82
C SER A 49 2.34 -12.93 0.58
N CYS A 50 3.17 -12.39 1.48
CA CYS A 50 3.23 -12.85 2.87
C CYS A 50 1.97 -12.49 3.65
N LEU A 51 1.37 -11.31 3.44
CA LEU A 51 0.10 -10.94 4.06
C LEU A 51 -1.01 -11.94 3.66
N ARG A 52 -1.16 -12.23 2.37
CA ARG A 52 -2.15 -13.22 1.88
C ARG A 52 -1.96 -14.61 2.48
N ALA A 53 -0.71 -15.04 2.62
CA ALA A 53 -0.38 -16.36 3.17
C ALA A 53 -0.49 -16.42 4.71
N SER A 54 -0.59 -15.28 5.38
CA SER A 54 -0.58 -15.20 6.84
C SER A 54 -1.85 -15.81 7.44
N PRO A 55 -1.74 -16.57 8.55
CA PRO A 55 -2.89 -16.95 9.36
C PRO A 55 -3.65 -15.75 9.92
N ALA A 56 -2.97 -14.61 10.11
CA ALA A 56 -3.53 -13.40 10.70
C ALA A 56 -4.15 -12.43 9.66
N ARG A 57 -4.33 -12.89 8.42
CA ARG A 57 -4.75 -12.02 7.30
C ARG A 57 -6.13 -11.40 7.52
N GLU A 58 -7.06 -12.14 8.13
CA GLU A 58 -8.43 -11.69 8.35
C GLU A 58 -8.47 -10.61 9.44
N GLU A 59 -7.74 -10.83 10.53
CA GLU A 59 -7.58 -9.85 11.61
C GLU A 59 -6.84 -8.60 11.14
N PHE A 60 -5.79 -8.77 10.32
CA PHE A 60 -5.10 -7.66 9.68
C PHE A 60 -6.04 -6.86 8.78
N ALA A 61 -6.77 -7.54 7.88
CA ALA A 61 -7.67 -6.89 6.93
C ALA A 61 -8.80 -6.14 7.64
N ALA A 62 -9.35 -6.71 8.72
CA ALA A 62 -10.38 -6.07 9.53
C ALA A 62 -9.87 -4.80 10.25
N GLU A 63 -8.69 -4.87 10.86
CA GLU A 63 -8.08 -3.70 11.52
C GLU A 63 -7.72 -2.62 10.48
N PHE A 64 -7.16 -3.01 9.34
CA PHE A 64 -6.84 -2.08 8.26
C PHE A 64 -8.11 -1.43 7.69
N ALA A 65 -9.18 -2.19 7.43
CA ALA A 65 -10.46 -1.66 6.96
C ALA A 65 -10.99 -0.58 7.93
N GLY A 66 -10.99 -0.85 9.23
CA GLY A 66 -11.45 0.10 10.24
C GLY A 66 -10.67 1.43 10.26
N ILE A 67 -9.40 1.42 9.86
CA ILE A 67 -8.58 2.62 9.67
C ILE A 67 -8.88 3.26 8.31
N ALA A 68 -8.91 2.43 7.26
CA ALA A 68 -8.94 2.88 5.89
C ALA A 68 -10.26 3.54 5.52
N THR A 69 -11.36 2.93 5.95
CA THR A 69 -12.72 3.35 5.59
C THR A 69 -13.38 4.21 6.66
N GLY A 70 -12.62 4.72 7.63
CA GLY A 70 -13.10 5.62 8.68
C GLY A 70 -12.50 7.02 8.58
N HIS A 71 -13.07 7.96 9.34
CA HIS A 71 -12.49 9.28 9.60
C HIS A 71 -11.54 9.32 10.80
N GLY A 72 -11.46 8.20 11.53
CA GLY A 72 -10.68 8.06 12.75
C GLY A 72 -11.53 7.48 13.88
N ARG A 73 -10.85 6.98 14.91
CA ARG A 73 -11.51 6.40 16.09
C ARG A 73 -10.67 6.58 17.35
N GLU A 74 -11.36 6.62 18.49
CA GLU A 74 -10.70 6.53 19.79
C GLU A 74 -10.42 5.06 20.13
N ILE A 75 -9.19 4.77 20.52
CA ILE A 75 -8.78 3.46 21.03
C ILE A 75 -8.45 3.61 22.50
N THR A 76 -9.20 2.89 23.33
CA THR A 76 -8.97 2.81 24.77
C THR A 76 -8.21 1.51 25.09
N PHE A 77 -7.09 1.62 25.79
CA PHE A 77 -6.24 0.47 26.13
C PHE A 77 -5.64 0.61 27.53
N GLN A 78 -5.17 -0.50 28.11
CA GLN A 78 -4.49 -0.49 29.41
C GLN A 78 -2.98 -0.30 29.21
N ALA A 79 -2.39 0.67 29.91
CA ALA A 79 -0.94 0.88 29.93
C ALA A 79 -0.43 0.97 31.38
N ALA A 80 0.89 0.99 31.55
CA ALA A 80 1.51 1.25 32.84
C ALA A 80 1.10 2.66 33.33
N GLY A 81 0.18 2.72 34.29
CA GLY A 81 -0.43 3.96 34.78
C GLY A 81 -1.95 4.06 34.63
N GLY A 82 -2.60 3.06 34.02
CA GLY A 82 -4.06 2.94 33.93
C GLY A 82 -4.60 2.97 32.50
N THR A 83 -5.91 3.18 32.37
CA THR A 83 -6.59 3.32 31.08
C THR A 83 -6.08 4.54 30.33
N GLN A 84 -5.59 4.35 29.10
CA GLN A 84 -5.19 5.41 28.18
C GLN A 84 -6.13 5.42 26.98
N THR A 85 -6.35 6.59 26.41
CA THR A 85 -7.11 6.78 25.16
C THR A 85 -6.21 7.45 24.14
N LEU A 86 -6.15 6.89 22.93
CA LEU A 86 -5.46 7.49 21.79
C LEU A 86 -6.48 7.74 20.67
N VAL A 87 -6.24 8.77 19.87
CA VAL A 87 -7.01 9.03 18.65
C VAL A 87 -6.21 8.48 17.48
N GLN A 88 -6.78 7.49 16.78
CA GLN A 88 -6.22 6.92 15.56
C GLN A 88 -6.83 7.63 14.35
N PRO A 89 -6.03 8.24 13.47
CA PRO A 89 -6.54 8.90 12.27
C PRO A 89 -7.01 7.86 11.24
N GLY A 90 -8.11 8.18 10.56
CA GLY A 90 -8.58 7.40 9.41
C GLY A 90 -7.85 7.73 8.10
N LEU A 91 -8.24 7.07 7.01
CA LEU A 91 -7.80 7.41 5.65
C LEU A 91 -8.91 8.05 4.80
N GLY A 92 -10.15 8.08 5.28
CA GLY A 92 -11.25 8.75 4.60
C GLY A 92 -11.72 8.08 3.32
N TYR A 93 -11.56 6.76 3.16
CA TYR A 93 -12.18 5.97 2.07
C TYR A 93 -13.58 5.48 2.48
N VAL A 94 -14.49 6.42 2.73
CA VAL A 94 -15.74 6.12 3.46
C VAL A 94 -16.89 5.66 2.57
N GLU A 95 -16.86 5.97 1.27
CA GLU A 95 -17.93 5.59 0.34
C GLU A 95 -17.63 4.23 -0.27
N GLU A 96 -18.32 3.18 0.15
CA GLU A 96 -18.27 1.88 -0.54
C GLU A 96 -19.06 1.96 -1.85
N ILE A 97 -18.37 1.83 -2.98
CA ILE A 97 -18.96 1.91 -4.32
C ILE A 97 -19.07 0.54 -4.99
N PHE A 98 -18.39 -0.47 -4.46
CA PHE A 98 -18.45 -1.85 -4.93
C PHE A 98 -18.08 -2.82 -3.81
N ARG A 99 -18.78 -3.96 -3.79
CA ARG A 99 -18.47 -5.12 -2.95
C ARG A 99 -18.68 -6.39 -3.75
N GLY A 100 -17.62 -7.18 -3.86
CA GLY A 100 -17.63 -8.50 -4.48
C GLY A 100 -17.18 -9.59 -3.51
N ASP A 101 -16.90 -10.76 -4.07
CA ASP A 101 -16.56 -11.98 -3.32
C ASP A 101 -15.11 -11.96 -2.84
N GLU A 102 -14.21 -11.28 -3.55
CA GLU A 102 -12.77 -11.21 -3.26
C GLU A 102 -12.38 -9.87 -2.63
N CYS A 103 -13.11 -8.80 -2.92
CA CYS A 103 -12.72 -7.44 -2.53
C CYS A 103 -13.88 -6.46 -2.35
N ALA A 104 -13.54 -5.26 -1.90
CA ALA A 104 -14.39 -4.07 -1.95
C ALA A 104 -13.64 -2.89 -2.56
N VAL A 105 -14.37 -1.96 -3.17
CA VAL A 105 -13.82 -0.68 -3.64
C VAL A 105 -14.48 0.44 -2.87
N HIS A 106 -13.64 1.28 -2.28
CA HIS A 106 -14.06 2.46 -1.54
C HIS A 106 -13.52 3.73 -2.23
N ARG A 107 -14.35 4.76 -2.32
CA ARG A 107 -13.93 6.09 -2.77
C ARG A 107 -13.65 6.97 -1.55
N SER A 108 -12.62 7.80 -1.67
CA SER A 108 -12.39 8.85 -0.69
C SER A 108 -13.33 10.02 -0.87
N ASP A 109 -13.83 10.57 0.22
CA ASP A 109 -14.69 11.75 0.24
C ASP A 109 -13.91 13.07 0.35
N THR A 110 -12.60 12.98 0.58
CA THR A 110 -11.69 14.13 0.75
C THR A 110 -10.67 14.25 -0.38
N ARG A 111 -10.64 13.28 -1.32
CA ARG A 111 -9.76 13.29 -2.50
C ARG A 111 -10.22 12.37 -3.61
N ASP A 112 -9.78 12.67 -4.84
CA ASP A 112 -9.93 11.76 -5.99
C ASP A 112 -8.98 10.57 -5.88
N SER A 113 -9.32 9.68 -4.95
CA SER A 113 -8.58 8.47 -4.63
C SER A 113 -9.56 7.35 -4.31
N TRP A 114 -9.21 6.14 -4.76
CA TRP A 114 -9.97 4.91 -4.59
C TRP A 114 -9.10 3.87 -3.91
N LEU A 115 -9.67 3.16 -2.96
CA LEU A 115 -9.07 2.04 -2.28
C LEU A 115 -9.74 0.76 -2.79
N VAL A 116 -8.98 -0.11 -3.43
CA VAL A 116 -9.37 -1.49 -3.69
C VAL A 116 -8.79 -2.34 -2.57
N GLN A 117 -9.64 -2.97 -1.76
CA GLN A 117 -9.21 -3.78 -0.63
C GLN A 117 -9.66 -5.24 -0.83
N GLU A 118 -8.72 -6.18 -0.91
CA GLU A 118 -9.04 -7.60 -0.85
C GLU A 118 -9.47 -7.98 0.57
N HIS A 119 -10.47 -8.86 0.69
CA HIS A 119 -10.95 -9.34 2.00
C HIS A 119 -9.85 -10.10 2.76
N ALA A 120 -8.95 -10.75 2.02
CA ALA A 120 -7.77 -11.45 2.55
C ALA A 120 -6.53 -10.54 2.69
N GLY A 121 -6.65 -9.25 2.37
CA GLY A 121 -5.50 -8.40 2.04
C GLY A 121 -4.83 -8.84 0.72
N PRO A 122 -4.03 -7.98 0.07
CA PRO A 122 -3.63 -6.61 0.41
C PRO A 122 -4.64 -5.55 -0.04
N TRP A 123 -4.17 -4.30 -0.19
CA TRP A 123 -4.93 -3.18 -0.71
C TRP A 123 -4.16 -2.45 -1.81
N TYR A 124 -4.89 -1.70 -2.62
CA TYR A 124 -4.39 -0.89 -3.72
C TYR A 124 -5.03 0.49 -3.67
N VAL A 125 -4.21 1.53 -3.79
CA VAL A 125 -4.69 2.90 -3.92
C VAL A 125 -4.55 3.31 -5.37
N LEU A 126 -5.65 3.75 -5.97
CA LEU A 126 -5.71 4.33 -7.31
C LEU A 126 -6.06 5.80 -7.14
N ASP A 127 -5.31 6.69 -7.76
CA ASP A 127 -5.65 8.11 -7.79
C ASP A 127 -6.21 8.48 -9.16
N ARG A 128 -6.54 9.76 -9.32
CA ARG A 128 -7.09 10.31 -10.56
C ARG A 128 -6.38 9.84 -11.84
N PRO A 129 -5.03 9.86 -11.96
CA PRO A 129 -4.37 9.40 -13.20
C PRO A 129 -4.68 7.94 -13.54
N GLN A 130 -4.80 7.07 -12.54
CA GLN A 130 -5.15 5.66 -12.75
C GLN A 130 -6.61 5.51 -13.19
N MET A 131 -7.53 6.28 -12.61
CA MET A 131 -8.92 6.27 -13.05
C MET A 131 -9.10 6.83 -14.46
N GLU A 132 -8.37 7.89 -14.82
CA GLU A 132 -8.36 8.44 -16.18
C GLU A 132 -7.80 7.42 -17.19
N ALA A 133 -6.76 6.66 -16.82
CA ALA A 133 -6.23 5.58 -17.64
C ALA A 133 -7.27 4.47 -17.84
N ILE A 134 -7.93 4.02 -16.76
CA ILE A 134 -8.99 2.99 -16.83
C ILE A 134 -10.15 3.47 -17.71
N ALA A 135 -10.59 4.73 -17.58
CA ALA A 135 -11.66 5.31 -18.40
C ALA A 135 -11.31 5.32 -19.91
N GLN A 136 -10.03 5.38 -20.25
CA GLN A 136 -9.51 5.30 -21.62
C GLN A 136 -9.23 3.85 -22.08
N GLY A 137 -9.57 2.85 -21.26
CA GLY A 137 -9.29 1.43 -21.54
C GLY A 137 -7.81 1.06 -21.42
N LYS A 138 -7.00 1.86 -20.72
CA LYS A 138 -5.58 1.62 -20.48
C LYS A 138 -5.36 0.98 -19.09
N PRO A 139 -4.26 0.25 -18.88
CA PRO A 139 -3.90 -0.26 -17.56
C PRO A 139 -3.65 0.88 -16.56
N PRO A 140 -4.11 0.77 -15.30
CA PRO A 140 -3.75 1.72 -14.25
C PRO A 140 -2.28 1.52 -13.87
N ARG A 141 -1.40 2.47 -14.21
CA ARG A 141 0.03 2.43 -13.85
C ARG A 141 0.25 3.16 -12.54
N LEU A 142 0.77 2.48 -11.52
CA LEU A 142 1.17 3.10 -10.26
C LEU A 142 2.60 3.62 -10.39
N ASP A 143 2.78 4.91 -10.13
CA ASP A 143 4.06 5.62 -10.20
C ASP A 143 4.23 6.44 -8.89
N PRO A 144 4.88 5.87 -7.86
CA PRO A 144 5.15 6.57 -6.61
C PRO A 144 6.28 7.60 -6.74
N GLY A 145 6.95 7.67 -7.91
CA GLY A 145 8.18 8.42 -8.10
C GLY A 145 9.43 7.69 -7.59
N VAL A 146 10.45 8.47 -7.23
CA VAL A 146 11.74 7.95 -6.78
C VAL A 146 11.67 7.53 -5.31
N GLU A 147 11.93 6.26 -5.07
CA GLU A 147 12.05 5.65 -3.76
C GLU A 147 13.50 5.61 -3.28
N ARG A 148 13.68 5.63 -1.96
CA ARG A 148 15.01 5.57 -1.33
C ARG A 148 15.04 4.52 -0.24
N ILE A 149 15.91 3.52 -0.39
CA ILE A 149 15.99 2.39 0.53
C ILE A 149 17.43 2.04 0.92
N VAL A 150 17.62 1.53 2.15
CA VAL A 150 18.91 1.01 2.62
C VAL A 150 18.95 -0.50 2.38
N LEU A 151 19.88 -0.97 1.55
CA LEU A 151 20.05 -2.37 1.23
C LEU A 151 20.68 -3.16 2.39
N PRO A 152 20.29 -4.44 2.59
CA PRO A 152 20.80 -5.28 3.68
C PRO A 152 22.28 -5.63 3.48
N GLY A 153 22.72 -5.67 2.24
CA GLY A 153 24.09 -5.91 1.81
C GLY A 153 24.35 -5.28 0.44
N GLU A 154 25.48 -5.61 -0.16
CA GLU A 154 25.74 -5.27 -1.57
C GLU A 154 25.21 -6.43 -2.43
N PRO A 155 24.10 -6.25 -3.17
CA PRO A 155 23.41 -7.36 -3.83
C PRO A 155 24.21 -7.88 -5.04
N MET A 156 24.92 -6.99 -5.72
CA MET A 156 25.71 -7.28 -6.91
C MET A 156 26.69 -6.14 -7.23
N ALA A 157 27.70 -6.43 -8.06
CA ALA A 157 28.73 -5.46 -8.47
C ALA A 157 28.20 -4.37 -9.41
N ASP A 158 27.40 -4.73 -10.42
CA ASP A 158 26.96 -3.82 -11.49
C ASP A 158 25.51 -3.34 -11.30
N LEU A 159 25.21 -2.82 -10.10
CA LEU A 159 23.86 -2.43 -9.70
C LEU A 159 23.21 -1.37 -10.61
N ALA A 160 24.01 -0.52 -11.26
CA ALA A 160 23.51 0.53 -12.15
C ALA A 160 22.88 0.00 -13.45
N ASP A 161 23.34 -1.17 -13.92
CA ASP A 161 22.88 -1.81 -15.15
C ASP A 161 21.89 -2.95 -14.86
N ALA A 162 21.60 -3.21 -13.58
CA ALA A 162 20.75 -4.30 -13.15
C ALA A 162 19.29 -4.09 -13.59
N THR A 163 18.68 -5.15 -14.10
CA THR A 163 17.23 -5.23 -14.25
C THR A 163 16.56 -5.41 -12.88
N LEU A 164 15.26 -5.12 -12.78
CA LEU A 164 14.49 -5.37 -11.55
C LEU A 164 14.59 -6.84 -11.11
N THR A 165 14.54 -7.78 -12.06
CA THR A 165 14.63 -9.21 -11.76
C THR A 165 15.99 -9.58 -11.19
N GLU A 166 17.08 -9.07 -11.75
CA GLU A 166 18.43 -9.31 -11.24
C GLU A 166 18.63 -8.69 -9.85
N LEU A 167 18.05 -7.50 -9.61
CA LEU A 167 18.07 -6.88 -8.29
C LEU A 167 17.33 -7.73 -7.25
N LEU A 168 16.11 -8.20 -7.57
CA LEU A 168 15.34 -9.06 -6.66
C LEU A 168 16.05 -10.40 -6.38
N ASP A 169 16.72 -10.97 -7.39
CA ASP A 169 17.50 -12.20 -7.26
C ASP A 169 18.75 -11.98 -6.39
N GLY A 170 19.50 -10.90 -6.63
CA GLY A 170 20.65 -10.52 -5.81
C GLY A 170 20.28 -10.17 -4.36
N LEU A 171 19.05 -9.74 -4.12
CA LEU A 171 18.49 -9.56 -2.77
C LEU A 171 17.94 -10.86 -2.16
N GLY A 172 17.76 -11.91 -2.96
CA GLY A 172 17.26 -13.22 -2.52
C GLY A 172 15.77 -13.23 -2.19
N VAL A 173 14.96 -12.36 -2.80
CA VAL A 173 13.54 -12.17 -2.45
C VAL A 173 12.58 -12.29 -3.64
N THR A 174 13.05 -12.78 -4.79
CA THR A 174 12.24 -12.93 -6.01
C THR A 174 10.91 -13.67 -5.79
N ASP A 175 10.90 -14.71 -4.95
CA ASP A 175 9.71 -15.50 -4.63
C ASP A 175 8.62 -14.70 -3.88
N ARG A 176 8.97 -13.55 -3.30
CA ARG A 176 8.05 -12.66 -2.59
C ARG A 176 7.23 -11.76 -3.52
N TYR A 177 7.57 -11.71 -4.81
CA TYR A 177 6.90 -10.88 -5.83
C TYR A 177 6.22 -11.72 -6.92
N PRO A 178 5.27 -12.61 -6.56
CA PRO A 178 4.62 -13.49 -7.53
C PRO A 178 3.80 -12.69 -8.56
N GLY A 179 3.88 -13.10 -9.82
CA GLY A 179 3.12 -12.47 -10.90
C GLY A 179 3.61 -11.07 -11.30
N LEU A 180 4.73 -10.59 -10.76
CA LEU A 180 5.26 -9.24 -11.04
C LEU A 180 5.42 -8.96 -12.53
N ALA A 181 5.90 -9.93 -13.31
CA ALA A 181 6.06 -9.76 -14.76
C ALA A 181 4.75 -9.41 -15.50
N ALA A 182 3.60 -9.88 -15.02
CA ALA A 182 2.29 -9.56 -15.60
C ALA A 182 1.86 -8.11 -15.32
N GLY A 183 2.48 -7.47 -14.32
CA GLY A 183 2.34 -6.03 -14.05
C GLY A 183 3.16 -5.13 -14.95
N GLU A 184 3.96 -5.72 -15.88
CA GLU A 184 4.84 -5.01 -16.80
C GLU A 184 5.68 -3.92 -16.08
N PRO A 185 6.51 -4.28 -15.10
CA PRO A 185 7.22 -3.30 -14.30
C PRO A 185 8.28 -2.58 -15.13
N GLU A 186 8.32 -1.26 -15.02
CA GLU A 186 9.38 -0.40 -15.55
C GLU A 186 10.26 0.03 -14.37
N TYR A 187 11.50 -0.43 -14.35
CA TYR A 187 12.48 -0.11 -13.31
C TYR A 187 13.53 0.84 -13.83
N GLU A 188 13.81 1.89 -13.06
CA GLU A 188 14.88 2.82 -13.31
C GLU A 188 15.81 2.91 -12.11
N PHE A 189 17.10 2.65 -12.34
CA PHE A 189 18.15 2.96 -11.38
C PHE A 189 18.44 4.46 -11.40
N TRP A 190 18.41 5.10 -10.23
CA TRP A 190 18.77 6.52 -10.11
C TRP A 190 20.18 6.69 -9.55
N LYS A 191 20.44 6.10 -8.38
CA LYS A 191 21.71 6.29 -7.69
C LYS A 191 21.96 5.22 -6.63
N TYR A 192 23.23 4.89 -6.42
CA TYR A 192 23.65 4.09 -5.28
C TYR A 192 24.75 4.79 -4.49
N PHE A 193 24.55 4.91 -3.17
CA PHE A 193 25.55 5.41 -2.24
C PHE A 193 26.11 4.27 -1.38
N ALA A 194 27.14 3.61 -1.92
CA ALA A 194 27.78 2.43 -1.34
C ALA A 194 28.13 2.53 0.16
N PRO A 195 28.69 3.65 0.69
CA PRO A 195 29.08 3.72 2.10
C PRO A 195 27.91 3.55 3.09
N LYS A 196 26.68 3.88 2.69
CA LYS A 196 25.47 3.64 3.49
C LYS A 196 24.53 2.60 2.86
N ARG A 197 24.94 1.97 1.75
CA ARG A 197 24.13 1.05 0.94
C ARG A 197 22.76 1.63 0.59
N VAL A 198 22.69 2.90 0.27
CA VAL A 198 21.43 3.56 -0.08
C VAL A 198 21.21 3.47 -1.58
N LEU A 199 20.14 2.80 -2.00
CA LEU A 199 19.65 2.76 -3.37
C LEU A 199 18.52 3.78 -3.53
N GLU A 200 18.62 4.61 -4.56
CA GLU A 200 17.55 5.44 -5.10
C GLU A 200 17.12 4.84 -6.45
N TYR A 201 15.83 4.60 -6.62
CA TYR A 201 15.26 3.89 -7.77
C TYR A 201 13.81 4.29 -7.99
N ALA A 202 13.26 4.02 -9.17
CA ALA A 202 11.83 4.15 -9.44
C ALA A 202 11.29 2.84 -10.02
N VAL A 203 10.06 2.49 -9.66
CA VAL A 203 9.32 1.38 -10.28
C VAL A 203 7.91 1.81 -10.60
N ILE A 204 7.55 1.71 -11.88
CA ILE A 204 6.18 1.88 -12.35
C ILE A 204 5.62 0.51 -12.68
N ALA A 205 4.43 0.17 -12.18
CA ALA A 205 3.81 -1.13 -12.46
C ALA A 205 2.28 -1.06 -12.49
N THR A 206 1.65 -2.00 -13.18
CA THR A 206 0.20 -2.19 -13.11
C THR A 206 -0.11 -3.13 -11.94
N PRO A 207 -0.89 -2.70 -10.94
CA PRO A 207 -1.18 -3.53 -9.77
C PRO A 207 -2.04 -4.73 -10.18
N PRO A 208 -1.85 -5.89 -9.53
CA PRO A 208 -2.66 -7.09 -9.79
C PRO A 208 -4.03 -6.97 -9.10
N LEU A 209 -4.89 -6.08 -9.59
CA LEU A 209 -6.23 -5.88 -9.03
C LEU A 209 -7.07 -7.17 -9.14
N PRO A 210 -7.93 -7.48 -8.15
CA PRO A 210 -8.94 -8.53 -8.27
C PRO A 210 -9.77 -8.37 -9.54
N THR A 211 -10.11 -9.49 -10.19
CA THR A 211 -10.77 -9.47 -11.51
C THR A 211 -12.10 -8.72 -11.47
N GLU A 212 -12.86 -8.91 -10.38
CA GLU A 212 -14.14 -8.23 -10.17
C GLU A 212 -13.99 -6.72 -9.97
N ALA A 213 -12.98 -6.25 -9.23
CA ALA A 213 -12.69 -4.83 -9.08
C ALA A 213 -12.24 -4.21 -10.40
N ALA A 214 -11.37 -4.89 -11.15
CA ALA A 214 -10.93 -4.42 -12.46
C ALA A 214 -12.08 -4.33 -13.47
N ALA A 215 -13.05 -5.24 -13.41
CA ALA A 215 -14.27 -5.17 -14.22
C ALA A 215 -15.14 -3.99 -13.79
N PHE A 216 -15.46 -3.87 -12.50
CA PHE A 216 -16.24 -2.78 -11.96
C PHE A 216 -15.64 -1.40 -12.29
N LEU A 217 -14.35 -1.21 -12.04
CA LEU A 217 -13.66 0.07 -12.26
C LEU A 217 -13.68 0.48 -13.74
N ARG A 218 -13.64 -0.47 -14.66
CA ARG A 218 -13.73 -0.20 -16.11
C ARG A 218 -15.07 0.39 -16.51
N ASP A 219 -16.15 -0.07 -15.88
CA ASP A 219 -17.51 0.42 -16.13
C ASP A 219 -17.77 1.72 -15.36
N TYR A 220 -17.19 1.87 -14.17
CA TYR A 220 -17.34 3.02 -13.28
C TYR A 220 -16.55 4.25 -13.76
N ALA A 221 -15.28 4.08 -14.15
CA ALA A 221 -14.35 5.17 -14.42
C ALA A 221 -14.81 6.17 -15.52
N PRO A 222 -15.47 5.76 -16.62
CA PRO A 222 -15.95 6.73 -17.62
C PRO A 222 -17.04 7.68 -17.10
N GLY A 223 -17.79 7.28 -16.08
CA GLY A 223 -18.94 8.01 -15.57
C GLY A 223 -18.69 8.79 -14.27
N TYR A 224 -17.56 8.55 -13.59
CA TYR A 224 -17.29 9.21 -12.32
C TYR A 224 -17.05 10.71 -12.51
N GLN A 225 -17.48 11.51 -11.53
CA GLN A 225 -17.20 12.94 -11.47
C GLN A 225 -16.11 13.20 -10.43
N PRO A 226 -14.99 13.85 -10.81
CA PRO A 226 -13.97 14.33 -9.88
C PRO A 226 -14.58 15.16 -8.73
N ILE A 227 -13.96 15.09 -7.56
CA ILE A 227 -14.31 15.98 -6.46
C ILE A 227 -13.96 17.41 -6.88
N ASP A 228 -14.95 18.29 -6.88
CA ASP A 228 -14.76 19.71 -7.07
C ASP A 228 -14.47 20.36 -5.71
N PHE A 229 -13.19 20.60 -5.44
CA PHE A 229 -12.75 21.22 -4.20
C PHE A 229 -13.15 22.71 -4.11
N ASP A 230 -13.26 23.40 -5.24
CA ASP A 230 -13.65 24.81 -5.27
C ASP A 230 -15.14 24.98 -4.88
N ALA A 231 -15.96 23.97 -5.14
CA ALA A 231 -17.35 23.92 -4.69
C ALA A 231 -17.48 23.65 -3.18
N LEU A 232 -16.53 22.91 -2.58
CA LEU A 232 -16.55 22.54 -1.15
C LEU A 232 -16.15 23.70 -0.23
N GLU A 233 -15.19 24.54 -0.62
CA GLU A 233 -14.81 25.76 0.15
C GLU A 233 -15.95 26.80 0.19
N GLY A 234 -16.85 26.80 -0.81
CA GLY A 234 -17.97 27.72 -0.90
C GLY A 234 -19.11 27.48 0.10
N ASP A 235 -19.26 26.24 0.57
CA ASP A 235 -20.32 25.85 1.53
C ASP A 235 -19.89 26.06 2.99
N GLU A 236 -18.60 25.90 3.32
CA GLU A 236 -18.09 26.18 4.69
C GLU A 236 -18.13 27.68 5.05
N LEU A 237 -18.07 28.58 4.06
CA LEU A 237 -18.20 30.03 4.27
C LEU A 237 -19.65 30.52 4.34
N ARG A 238 -20.63 29.62 4.19
CA ARG A 238 -22.08 29.92 4.24
C ARG A 238 -22.81 29.25 5.40
N GLY A 239 -22.12 28.45 6.22
CA GLY A 239 -22.62 27.81 7.44
C GLY A 239 -22.48 28.67 8.69
#